data_AF-A0A3P4B7U1-F1
#
_entry.id   AF-A0A3P4B7U1-F1
#
_cell.length_a   1.000
_cell.length_b   1.000
_cell.length_c   1.000
_cell.angle_alpha   90.00
_cell.angle_beta   90.00
_cell.angle_gamma   90.00
#
_symmetry.space_group_name_H-M   'P 1'
#
loop_
_entity.id
_entity.type
_entity.pdbx_description
1 polymer ?
#
loop_
_entity_poly.entity_id
_entity_poly.type
_entity_poly.pdbx_seq_one_letter_code
_entity_poly.pdbx_strand_id
1 'polypeptide(L)'
;MTIRKVQLGAPSLTGKDCNDLVAETFADAKYPLNVLVQNHMPRDVVFPEAKGLFLRHVANPKESKASVVIDSHDLFQRLASSIEQVAELNGYELALTISEAVAASSGPTKTDAATGGTEGAAKLSDGLNAEQIKELLKEKGIKFASNAKKDELAALLDAAPAETENTTGTANTGGTEGTGAAGAGENA
;
A
#
# COMPACT_ATOMS: atom_id res chain seq x y z
N MET A 1 -5.42 -27.05 -1.81
CA MET A 1 -4.64 -26.11 -2.64
C MET A 1 -3.33 -25.87 -1.93
N THR A 2 -2.21 -26.24 -2.54
CA THR A 2 -0.88 -25.95 -2.00
C THR A 2 -0.53 -24.53 -2.40
N ILE A 3 -0.19 -23.68 -1.43
CA ILE A 3 0.28 -22.31 -1.72
C ILE A 3 1.72 -22.45 -2.21
N ARG A 4 1.96 -22.14 -3.50
CA ARG A 4 3.32 -22.11 -4.06
C ARG A 4 4.11 -20.99 -3.40
N LYS A 5 5.36 -21.27 -3.03
CA LYS A 5 6.26 -20.31 -2.39
C LYS A 5 7.69 -20.58 -2.83
N VAL A 6 8.40 -19.53 -3.21
CA VAL A 6 9.81 -19.55 -3.59
C VAL A 6 10.58 -18.47 -2.83
N GLN A 7 11.83 -18.77 -2.52
CA GLN A 7 12.77 -17.85 -1.88
C GLN A 7 13.90 -17.57 -2.86
N LEU A 8 14.18 -16.30 -3.11
CA LEU A 8 15.13 -15.83 -4.10
C LEU A 8 16.27 -15.08 -3.40
N GLY A 9 17.50 -15.32 -3.84
CA GLY A 9 18.72 -14.78 -3.23
C GLY A 9 19.94 -15.04 -4.11
N ALA A 10 21.12 -14.72 -3.58
CA ALA A 10 22.39 -14.84 -4.29
C ALA A 10 22.71 -16.32 -4.59
N PRO A 11 22.90 -16.73 -5.86
CA PRO A 11 23.28 -18.09 -6.20
C PRO A 11 24.64 -18.49 -5.62
N SER A 12 25.57 -17.54 -5.46
CA SER A 12 26.88 -17.83 -4.84
C SER A 12 26.79 -18.22 -3.37
N LEU A 13 25.74 -17.77 -2.67
CA LEU A 13 25.50 -18.07 -1.25
C LEU A 13 24.56 -19.27 -1.07
N THR A 14 23.54 -19.37 -1.92
CA THR A 14 22.48 -20.39 -1.79
C THR A 14 22.75 -21.66 -2.60
N GLY A 15 23.60 -21.58 -3.63
CA GLY A 15 23.84 -22.65 -4.60
C GLY A 15 22.67 -22.91 -5.55
N LYS A 16 21.69 -22.00 -5.63
CA LYS A 16 20.46 -22.17 -6.41
C LYS A 16 20.26 -20.99 -7.36
N ASP A 17 19.96 -21.30 -8.61
CA ASP A 17 19.58 -20.32 -9.63
C ASP A 17 18.12 -19.88 -9.42
N CYS A 18 17.87 -18.57 -9.45
CA CYS A 18 16.54 -18.02 -9.17
C CYS A 18 15.53 -18.33 -10.29
N ASN A 19 15.98 -18.42 -11.54
CA ASN A 19 15.14 -18.75 -12.69
C ASN A 19 14.69 -20.21 -12.63
N ASP A 20 15.62 -21.13 -12.31
CA ASP A 20 15.32 -22.54 -12.12
C ASP A 20 14.31 -22.74 -10.98
N LEU A 21 14.49 -22.05 -9.86
CA LEU A 21 13.57 -22.10 -8.72
C LEU A 21 12.17 -21.63 -9.08
N VAL A 22 12.04 -20.54 -9.85
CA VAL A 22 10.75 -20.04 -10.32
C VAL A 22 10.13 -20.99 -11.34
N ALA A 23 10.93 -21.50 -12.28
CA ALA A 23 10.48 -22.44 -13.30
C ALA A 23 9.94 -23.73 -12.66
N GLU A 24 10.64 -24.28 -11.66
CA GLU A 24 10.20 -25.49 -10.95
C GLU A 24 8.95 -25.21 -10.10
N THR A 25 8.95 -24.13 -9.32
CA THR A 25 7.87 -23.85 -8.35
C THR A 25 6.57 -23.43 -9.04
N PHE A 26 6.65 -22.76 -10.19
CA PHE A 26 5.49 -22.21 -10.91
C PHE A 26 5.30 -22.83 -12.31
N ALA A 27 5.88 -24.00 -12.58
CA ALA A 27 5.77 -24.71 -13.87
C ALA A 27 4.32 -24.90 -14.34
N ASP A 28 3.43 -25.20 -13.39
CA ASP A 28 2.01 -25.51 -13.63
C ASP A 28 1.08 -24.31 -13.38
N ALA A 29 1.65 -23.13 -13.10
CA ALA A 29 0.87 -21.94 -12.82
C ALA A 29 0.17 -21.42 -14.09
N LYS A 30 -1.07 -20.96 -13.92
CA LYS A 30 -1.82 -20.27 -14.97
C LYS A 30 -1.65 -18.76 -14.80
N TYR A 31 -1.32 -18.09 -15.90
CA TYR A 31 -1.15 -16.64 -15.95
C TYR A 31 -2.41 -15.96 -16.51
N PRO A 32 -2.74 -14.73 -16.09
CA PRO A 32 -2.03 -13.91 -15.10
C PRO A 32 -2.15 -14.46 -13.67
N LEU A 33 -1.06 -14.39 -12.90
CA LEU A 33 -0.96 -14.95 -11.55
C LEU A 33 -0.83 -13.84 -10.51
N ASN A 34 -1.66 -13.87 -9.47
CA ASN A 34 -1.51 -13.01 -8.31
C ASN A 34 -0.48 -13.60 -7.33
N VAL A 35 0.55 -12.84 -6.99
CA VAL A 35 1.56 -13.24 -6.02
C VAL A 35 1.74 -12.18 -4.96
N LEU A 36 2.03 -12.62 -3.74
CA LEU A 36 2.51 -11.79 -2.66
C LEU A 36 4.05 -11.84 -2.66
N VAL A 37 4.67 -10.68 -2.75
CA VAL A 37 6.13 -10.52 -2.73
C VAL A 37 6.53 -9.88 -1.40
N GLN A 38 7.56 -10.40 -0.76
CA GLN A 38 8.12 -9.87 0.49
C GLN A 38 9.62 -9.59 0.32
N ASN A 39 10.02 -8.35 0.62
CA ASN A 39 11.39 -7.90 0.70
C ASN A 39 12.03 -8.28 2.05
N HIS A 40 13.21 -8.89 1.97
CA HIS A 40 14.06 -9.20 3.12
C HIS A 40 15.35 -8.35 3.17
N MET A 41 15.57 -7.50 2.16
CA MET A 41 16.75 -6.67 2.06
C MET A 41 16.68 -5.46 3.01
N PRO A 42 17.83 -5.01 3.55
CA PRO A 42 17.93 -3.82 4.39
C PRO A 42 17.91 -2.52 3.57
N ARG A 43 17.09 -2.46 2.51
CA ARG A 43 16.94 -1.31 1.63
C ARG A 43 15.59 -1.33 0.92
N ASP A 44 15.16 -0.15 0.48
CA ASP A 44 14.06 0.00 -0.45
C ASP A 44 14.49 -0.50 -1.85
N VAL A 45 13.57 -1.17 -2.54
CA VAL A 45 13.80 -1.73 -3.87
C VAL A 45 12.62 -1.49 -4.80
N VAL A 46 12.92 -1.32 -6.08
CA VAL A 46 11.94 -1.15 -7.16
C VAL A 46 12.24 -2.18 -8.24
N PHE A 47 11.22 -2.89 -8.72
CA PHE A 47 11.30 -3.81 -9.86
C PHE A 47 10.39 -3.31 -10.99
N PRO A 48 10.94 -2.59 -11.97
CA PRO A 48 10.16 -2.02 -13.07
C PRO A 48 9.41 -3.06 -13.90
N GLU A 49 9.92 -4.29 -13.99
CA GLU A 49 9.29 -5.34 -14.80
C GLU A 49 7.93 -5.75 -14.23
N ALA A 50 7.77 -5.74 -12.90
CA ALA A 50 6.54 -6.10 -12.22
C ALA A 50 5.66 -4.87 -11.94
N LYS A 51 5.31 -4.11 -12.98
CA LYS A 51 4.45 -2.90 -12.88
C LYS A 51 4.99 -1.86 -11.89
N GLY A 52 6.32 -1.72 -11.82
CA GLY A 52 6.97 -0.79 -10.90
C GLY A 52 6.89 -1.20 -9.43
N LEU A 53 6.83 -2.50 -9.14
CA LEU A 53 6.77 -3.06 -7.78
C LEU A 53 7.78 -2.38 -6.86
N PHE A 54 7.28 -1.65 -5.88
CA PHE A 54 8.07 -0.97 -4.86
C PHE A 54 7.90 -1.65 -3.52
N LEU A 55 9.02 -1.99 -2.88
CA LEU A 55 9.03 -2.62 -1.57
C LEU A 55 9.99 -1.86 -0.66
N ARG A 56 9.50 -1.47 0.52
CA ARG A 56 10.32 -0.82 1.53
C ARG A 56 11.30 -1.79 2.18
N HIS A 57 12.27 -1.22 2.87
CA HIS A 57 13.19 -1.91 3.77
C HIS A 57 12.47 -2.94 4.66
N VAL A 58 13.12 -4.09 4.90
CA VAL A 58 12.61 -5.19 5.73
C VAL A 58 12.08 -4.78 7.13
N ALA A 59 12.54 -3.67 7.71
CA ALA A 59 12.11 -3.17 9.01
C ALA A 59 10.72 -2.50 8.97
N ASN A 60 10.17 -2.26 7.78
CA ASN A 60 8.81 -1.76 7.56
C ASN A 60 7.87 -2.94 7.22
N PRO A 61 7.35 -3.69 8.20
CA PRO A 61 6.66 -4.97 7.95
C PRO A 61 5.38 -4.86 7.10
N LYS A 62 4.79 -3.66 7.02
CA LYS A 62 3.59 -3.40 6.21
C LYS A 62 3.92 -3.13 4.75
N GLU A 63 4.99 -2.38 4.48
CA GLU A 63 5.37 -1.91 3.14
C GLU A 63 6.54 -2.70 2.53
N SER A 64 7.15 -3.61 3.29
CA SER A 64 8.10 -4.60 2.78
C SER A 64 7.40 -5.74 2.04
N LYS A 65 6.06 -5.70 1.92
CA LYS A 65 5.25 -6.70 1.23
C LYS A 65 4.28 -6.02 0.28
N ALA A 66 4.10 -6.59 -0.91
CA ALA A 66 3.08 -6.12 -1.84
C ALA A 66 2.53 -7.28 -2.68
N SER A 67 1.25 -7.17 -3.04
CA SER A 67 0.63 -8.08 -4.00
C SER A 67 0.80 -7.53 -5.41
N VAL A 68 1.22 -8.38 -6.34
CA VAL A 68 1.44 -8.02 -7.74
C VAL A 68 0.87 -9.08 -8.66
N VAL A 69 0.35 -8.64 -9.81
CA VAL A 69 -0.09 -9.53 -10.89
C VAL A 69 1.09 -9.74 -11.83
N ILE A 70 1.50 -10.99 -12.01
CA ILE A 70 2.48 -11.39 -13.01
C ILE A 70 1.72 -11.87 -14.25
N ASP A 71 1.91 -11.18 -15.37
CA ASP A 71 1.11 -11.39 -16.58
C ASP A 71 1.56 -12.61 -17.40
N SER A 72 2.82 -13.04 -17.28
CA SER A 72 3.36 -14.20 -18.00
C SER A 72 4.53 -14.85 -17.26
N HIS A 73 4.84 -16.10 -17.61
CA HIS A 73 6.02 -16.81 -17.11
C HIS A 73 7.32 -16.07 -17.45
N ASP A 74 7.45 -15.54 -18.67
CA ASP A 74 8.63 -14.79 -19.10
C ASP A 74 8.87 -13.54 -18.24
N LEU A 75 7.81 -12.86 -17.83
CA LEU A 75 7.91 -11.73 -16.92
C LEU A 75 8.41 -12.17 -15.53
N PHE A 76 7.94 -13.33 -15.07
CA PHE A 76 8.38 -13.91 -13.80
C PHE A 76 9.88 -14.26 -13.83
N GLN A 77 10.35 -14.89 -14.92
CA GLN A 77 11.76 -15.21 -15.13
C GLN A 77 12.62 -13.93 -15.17
N ARG A 78 12.16 -12.89 -15.88
CA ARG A 78 12.85 -11.58 -15.88
C ARG A 78 12.94 -10.97 -14.48
N LEU A 79 11.84 -11.00 -13.72
CA LEU A 79 11.82 -10.54 -12.33
C LEU A 79 12.81 -11.34 -11.47
N ALA A 80 12.83 -12.67 -11.60
CA ALA A 80 13.73 -13.55 -10.87
C ALA A 80 15.20 -13.23 -11.16
N SER A 81 15.56 -13.04 -12.44
CA SER A 81 16.91 -12.64 -12.84
C SER A 81 17.32 -11.27 -12.28
N SER A 82 16.43 -10.28 -12.30
CA SER A 82 16.71 -8.96 -11.70
C SER A 82 16.93 -9.05 -10.19
N ILE A 83 16.14 -9.88 -9.50
CA ILE A 83 16.31 -10.14 -8.07
C ILE A 83 17.63 -10.83 -7.78
N GLU A 84 17.99 -11.84 -8.57
CA GLU A 84 19.23 -12.57 -8.46
C GLU A 84 20.44 -11.65 -8.58
N GLN A 85 20.46 -10.79 -9.60
CA GLN A 85 21.54 -9.82 -9.81
C GLN A 85 21.67 -8.86 -8.63
N VAL A 86 20.54 -8.34 -8.11
CA VAL A 86 20.55 -7.48 -6.92
C VAL A 86 21.07 -8.24 -5.70
N ALA A 87 20.65 -9.49 -5.51
CA ALA A 87 21.08 -10.31 -4.39
C ALA A 87 22.58 -10.62 -4.45
N GLU A 88 23.08 -11.02 -5.63
CA GLU A 88 24.48 -11.36 -5.87
C GLU A 88 25.40 -10.14 -5.66
N LEU A 89 25.04 -8.99 -6.24
CA LEU A 89 25.83 -7.76 -6.10
C LEU A 89 25.95 -7.26 -4.66
N ASN A 90 24.97 -7.57 -3.81
CA ASN A 90 24.91 -7.09 -2.44
C ASN A 90 25.17 -8.20 -1.40
N GLY A 91 25.42 -9.44 -1.83
CA GLY A 91 25.67 -10.58 -0.94
C GLY A 91 24.47 -10.98 -0.08
N TYR A 92 23.26 -10.95 -0.63
CA TYR A 92 22.05 -11.34 0.09
C TYR A 92 21.72 -12.81 -0.13
N GLU A 93 21.86 -13.65 0.91
CA GLU A 93 21.43 -15.05 0.86
C GLU A 93 19.91 -15.19 0.64
N LEU A 94 19.13 -14.28 1.21
CA LEU A 94 17.70 -14.16 0.99
C LEU A 94 17.35 -12.70 0.68
N ALA A 95 17.03 -12.41 -0.58
CA ALA A 95 16.60 -11.08 -1.01
C ALA A 95 15.08 -10.94 -0.94
N LEU A 96 14.35 -11.86 -1.57
CA LEU A 96 12.89 -11.79 -1.69
C LEU A 96 12.24 -13.16 -1.50
N THR A 97 11.03 -13.15 -0.99
CA THR A 97 10.14 -14.31 -0.96
C THR A 97 8.92 -14.01 -1.82
N ILE A 98 8.56 -14.93 -2.70
CA ILE A 98 7.36 -14.83 -3.54
C ILE A 98 6.45 -16.01 -3.23
N SER A 99 5.19 -15.73 -2.93
CA SER A 99 4.16 -16.75 -2.70
C SER A 99 2.92 -16.46 -3.51
N GLU A 100 2.24 -17.50 -3.98
CA GLU A 100 0.93 -17.33 -4.61
C GLU A 100 -0.05 -16.67 -3.62
N ALA A 101 -0.73 -15.62 -4.09
CA ALA A 101 -1.74 -14.97 -3.28
C ALA A 101 -2.98 -15.86 -3.23
N VAL A 102 -3.38 -16.29 -2.03
CA VAL A 102 -4.71 -16.88 -1.85
C VAL A 102 -5.72 -15.76 -2.09
N ALA A 103 -6.65 -15.96 -3.03
CA ALA A 103 -7.69 -14.99 -3.34
C ALA A 103 -8.54 -14.68 -2.09
N ALA A 104 -8.14 -13.68 -1.33
CA ALA A 104 -9.07 -12.83 -0.61
C ALA A 104 -9.59 -11.82 -1.63
N SER A 105 -10.91 -11.64 -1.72
CA SER A 105 -11.53 -10.82 -2.76
C SER A 105 -10.85 -9.46 -2.92
N SER A 106 -10.34 -9.25 -4.14
CA SER A 106 -10.10 -8.00 -4.87
C SER A 106 -10.22 -6.68 -4.08
N GLY A 107 -9.07 -6.03 -3.83
CA GLY A 107 -8.96 -4.57 -3.84
C GLY A 107 -7.90 -4.19 -4.88
N PRO A 108 -8.19 -3.32 -5.88
CA PRO A 108 -7.26 -3.05 -6.95
C PRO A 108 -6.19 -2.06 -6.46
N THR A 109 -4.93 -2.50 -6.37
CA THR A 109 -3.78 -1.60 -6.29
C THR A 109 -3.49 -1.07 -7.69
N LYS A 110 -3.62 0.25 -7.83
CA LYS A 110 -3.33 1.03 -9.04
C LYS A 110 -1.91 0.75 -9.55
N THR A 111 -1.80 0.46 -10.84
CA THR A 111 -0.55 0.57 -11.61
C THR A 111 -0.62 1.88 -12.38
N ASP A 112 0.24 2.83 -12.03
CA ASP A 112 0.49 4.02 -12.86
C ASP A 112 1.50 3.67 -13.96
N ALA A 113 1.08 3.83 -15.23
CA ALA A 113 1.94 4.24 -16.33
C ALA A 113 1.09 4.87 -17.44
N ALA A 114 1.51 6.07 -17.86
CA ALA A 114 0.78 7.05 -18.64
C ALA A 114 0.30 6.61 -20.04
N THR A 115 -0.89 7.08 -20.42
CA THR A 115 -1.18 7.63 -21.76
C THR A 115 -2.31 8.66 -21.59
N GLY A 116 -2.12 9.86 -22.14
CA GLY A 116 -2.99 11.01 -21.90
C GLY A 116 -4.42 10.88 -22.41
N GLY A 117 -5.32 11.68 -21.82
CA GLY A 117 -6.60 12.05 -22.41
C GLY A 117 -7.81 11.90 -21.48
N THR A 118 -8.26 13.03 -20.94
CA THR A 118 -9.58 13.33 -20.34
C THR A 118 -9.92 12.80 -18.93
N GLU A 119 -9.87 13.75 -17.99
CA GLU A 119 -10.67 13.93 -16.76
C GLU A 119 -11.49 12.74 -16.24
N GLY A 120 -11.00 12.19 -15.13
CA GLY A 120 -11.80 11.54 -14.12
C GLY A 120 -11.05 11.62 -12.80
N ALA A 121 -11.22 12.72 -12.06
CA ALA A 121 -10.67 12.85 -10.71
C ALA A 121 -11.10 11.61 -9.90
N ALA A 122 -10.12 10.84 -9.41
CA ALA A 122 -10.38 9.63 -8.63
C ALA A 122 -11.27 10.00 -7.44
N LYS A 123 -12.51 9.54 -7.48
CA LYS A 123 -13.51 9.77 -6.45
C LYS A 123 -13.06 9.10 -5.16
N LEU A 124 -13.01 9.83 -4.07
CA LEU A 124 -12.67 9.33 -2.74
C LEU A 124 -13.66 8.25 -2.26
N SER A 125 -14.87 8.25 -2.83
CA SER A 125 -15.91 7.28 -2.55
C SER A 125 -15.75 5.93 -3.27
N ASP A 126 -14.85 5.81 -4.25
CA ASP A 126 -14.71 4.59 -5.07
C ASP A 126 -14.18 3.42 -4.23
N GLY A 127 -14.96 2.33 -4.23
CA GLY A 127 -14.65 1.11 -3.47
C GLY A 127 -15.08 1.13 -1.99
N LEU A 128 -15.66 2.24 -1.51
CA LEU A 128 -16.15 2.33 -0.13
C LEU A 128 -17.62 1.90 0.00
N ASN A 129 -17.96 1.34 1.17
CA ASN A 129 -19.34 1.05 1.54
C ASN A 129 -20.00 2.25 2.25
N ALA A 130 -21.32 2.21 2.41
CA ALA A 130 -22.07 3.35 2.96
C ALA A 130 -21.64 3.72 4.39
N GLU A 131 -21.16 2.78 5.20
CA GLU A 131 -20.69 3.06 6.56
C GLU A 131 -19.33 3.75 6.57
N GLN A 132 -18.41 3.31 5.71
CA GLN A 132 -17.09 3.91 5.54
C GLN A 132 -17.19 5.34 5.00
N ILE A 133 -18.10 5.58 4.04
CA ILE A 133 -18.33 6.93 3.51
C ILE A 133 -18.91 7.83 4.63
N LYS A 134 -19.84 7.33 5.44
CA LYS A 134 -20.38 8.09 6.60
C LYS A 134 -19.28 8.45 7.59
N GLU A 135 -18.34 7.55 7.86
CA GLU A 135 -17.25 7.79 8.79
C GLU A 135 -16.28 8.86 8.25
N LEU A 136 -15.91 8.79 6.96
CA LEU A 136 -15.08 9.81 6.32
C LEU A 136 -15.78 11.17 6.24
N LEU A 137 -17.10 11.19 6.00
CA LEU A 137 -17.87 12.43 6.03
C LEU A 137 -17.88 13.03 7.44
N LYS A 138 -18.03 12.23 8.50
CA LYS A 138 -17.92 12.71 9.89
C LYS A 138 -16.52 13.21 10.23
N GLU A 139 -15.49 12.48 9.81
CA GLU A 139 -14.08 12.86 10.00
C GLU A 139 -13.77 14.19 9.31
N LYS A 140 -14.37 14.43 8.13
CA LYS A 140 -14.31 15.71 7.41
C LYS A 140 -15.30 16.76 7.92
N GLY A 141 -16.12 16.46 8.94
CA GLY A 141 -17.11 17.38 9.49
C GLY A 141 -18.32 17.67 8.58
N ILE A 142 -18.52 16.86 7.53
CA ILE A 142 -19.60 17.02 6.55
C ILE A 142 -20.88 16.37 7.10
N LYS A 143 -21.92 17.18 7.29
CA LYS A 143 -23.25 16.72 7.72
C LYS A 143 -23.97 16.02 6.57
N PHE A 144 -24.59 14.87 6.86
CA PHE A 144 -25.41 14.12 5.92
C PHE A 144 -26.73 13.68 6.58
N ALA A 145 -27.74 13.39 5.77
CA ALA A 145 -29.03 12.89 6.27
C ALA A 145 -28.90 11.43 6.73
N SER A 146 -29.54 11.06 7.84
CA SER A 146 -29.44 9.72 8.43
C SER A 146 -29.91 8.59 7.50
N ASN A 147 -30.79 8.92 6.54
CA ASN A 147 -31.34 8.03 5.51
C ASN A 147 -30.72 8.24 4.11
N ALA A 148 -29.63 9.01 4.00
CA ALA A 148 -28.96 9.26 2.72
C ALA A 148 -28.48 7.96 2.07
N LYS A 149 -28.69 7.86 0.76
CA LYS A 149 -28.28 6.70 -0.04
C LYS A 149 -26.77 6.73 -0.28
N LYS A 150 -26.19 5.57 -0.59
CA LYS A 150 -24.75 5.43 -0.87
C LYS A 150 -24.27 6.45 -1.90
N ASP A 151 -25.04 6.64 -2.96
CA ASP A 151 -24.66 7.54 -4.07
C ASP A 151 -24.66 9.01 -3.65
N GLU A 152 -25.55 9.42 -2.74
CA GLU A 152 -25.60 10.79 -2.20
C GLU A 152 -24.44 11.05 -1.25
N LEU A 153 -24.12 10.08 -0.40
CA LEU A 153 -22.96 10.13 0.50
C LEU A 153 -21.64 10.15 -0.28
N ALA A 154 -21.55 9.35 -1.34
CA ALA A 154 -20.42 9.31 -2.26
C ALA A 154 -20.21 10.66 -2.94
N ALA A 155 -21.28 11.24 -3.50
CA ALA A 155 -21.24 12.54 -4.13
C ALA A 155 -20.80 13.66 -3.17
N LEU A 156 -21.25 13.63 -1.90
CA LEU A 156 -20.82 14.58 -0.86
C LEU A 156 -19.32 14.45 -0.54
N LEU A 157 -18.81 13.22 -0.49
CA LEU A 157 -17.40 12.96 -0.20
C LEU A 157 -16.50 13.38 -1.37
N ASP A 158 -16.96 13.16 -2.61
CA ASP A 158 -16.21 13.48 -3.83
C ASP A 158 -16.25 14.96 -4.21
N ALA A 159 -17.32 15.66 -3.83
CA ALA A 159 -17.47 17.11 -4.05
C ALA A 159 -16.74 17.95 -2.98
N ALA A 160 -16.21 17.32 -1.91
CA ALA A 160 -15.50 18.03 -0.87
C ALA A 160 -14.12 18.50 -1.38
N PRO A 161 -13.80 19.80 -1.35
CA PRO A 161 -12.50 20.29 -1.78
C PRO A 161 -11.39 19.72 -0.89
N ALA A 162 -10.35 19.17 -1.50
CA ALA A 162 -9.15 18.74 -0.82
C ALA A 162 -8.24 19.94 -0.60
N GLU A 163 -8.25 20.57 0.57
CA GLU A 163 -7.08 21.36 1.03
C GLU A 163 -7.06 21.48 2.57
N THR A 164 -5.85 21.27 3.07
CA THR A 164 -5.17 21.89 4.22
C THR A 164 -5.65 21.66 5.64
N GLU A 165 -4.64 21.39 6.48
CA GLU A 165 -4.65 21.41 7.94
C GLU A 165 -5.77 22.25 8.55
N ASN A 166 -6.54 21.63 9.46
CA ASN A 166 -6.94 22.36 10.64
C ASN A 166 -6.84 21.47 11.88
N THR A 167 -5.81 21.79 12.65
CA THR A 167 -5.66 21.53 14.07
C THR A 167 -6.93 21.97 14.82
N THR A 168 -7.82 21.03 15.10
CA THR A 168 -8.71 21.12 16.27
C THR A 168 -8.23 20.09 17.27
N GLY A 169 -7.34 20.41 18.22
CA GLY A 169 -7.46 21.60 19.05
C GLY A 169 -8.71 21.39 19.91
N THR A 170 -8.52 20.65 21.01
CA THR A 170 -9.51 20.39 22.05
C THR A 170 -10.16 21.68 22.51
N ALA A 171 -11.31 22.04 21.95
CA ALA A 171 -12.14 23.11 22.49
C ALA A 171 -12.97 22.53 23.64
N ASN A 172 -12.31 22.37 24.79
CA ASN A 172 -13.02 22.25 26.07
C ASN A 172 -13.66 23.61 26.35
N THR A 173 -14.94 23.75 26.01
CA THR A 173 -15.79 24.87 26.45
C THR A 173 -16.69 24.40 27.57
N GLY A 174 -16.09 24.26 28.75
CA GLY A 174 -16.79 24.27 30.03
C GLY A 174 -16.38 25.52 30.78
N GLY A 175 -17.00 26.66 30.45
CA GLY A 175 -16.86 27.88 31.22
C GLY A 175 -17.74 27.81 32.46
N THR A 176 -17.12 27.91 33.64
CA THR A 176 -17.76 28.43 34.86
C THR A 176 -16.73 29.25 35.62
N GLU A 177 -16.93 30.57 35.52
CA GLU A 177 -16.78 31.62 36.54
C GLU A 177 -15.88 31.35 37.76
N GLY A 178 -14.95 32.28 38.01
CA GLY A 178 -14.16 32.30 39.24
C GLY A 178 -13.25 33.53 39.35
N THR A 179 -13.84 34.62 39.83
CA THR A 179 -13.29 35.94 40.13
C THR A 179 -12.18 35.94 41.21
N GLY A 180 -11.18 36.84 41.09
CA GLY A 180 -10.30 37.29 42.20
C GLY A 180 -8.82 37.37 41.79
N ALA A 181 -8.23 38.53 41.43
CA ALA A 181 -7.85 39.72 42.22
C ALA A 181 -6.49 39.61 42.95
N ALA A 182 -5.66 40.64 42.72
CA ALA A 182 -4.38 41.04 43.37
C ALA A 182 -3.16 40.16 43.05
N GLY A 183 -1.97 40.65 42.68
CA GLY A 183 -1.29 41.94 42.89
C GLY A 183 0.14 41.58 43.35
N ALA A 184 1.18 41.76 42.53
CA ALA A 184 2.28 42.74 42.66
C ALA A 184 3.44 42.07 41.87
N GLY A 185 4.18 42.72 40.96
CA GLY A 185 5.04 43.87 41.24
C GLY A 185 6.30 43.40 41.96
N GLU A 186 7.40 43.13 41.26
CA GLU A 186 8.69 43.81 41.49
C GLU A 186 9.73 43.38 40.43
N ASN A 187 10.64 44.30 40.17
CA ASN A 187 11.60 44.39 39.08
C ASN A 187 12.98 44.53 39.75
N ALA A 188 13.92 43.62 39.49
CA ALA A 188 15.37 43.79 39.70
C ALA A 188 16.14 42.58 39.13
#